data_AF-A0A7S1GQZ1-F1
#
_entry.id   AF-A0A7S1GQZ1-F1
#
_cell.length_a   1.000
_cell.length_b   1.000
_cell.length_c   1.000
_cell.angle_alpha   90.00
_cell.angle_beta   90.00
_cell.angle_gamma   90.00
#
_symmetry.space_group_name_H-M   'P 1'
#
loop_
_entity.id
_entity.type
_entity.pdbx_description
1 polymer ?
#
loop_
_entity_poly.entity_id
_entity_poly.type
_entity_poly.pdbx_seq_one_letter_code
_entity_poly.pdbx_strand_id
1 'polypeptide(L)'
;MVLCLEDDDERIRDMAVLFMGEFKLKQQGMLLYNLLPDMVGRLSAAELEEGAFRRVIRFVFGFIEKAKQTDALVDKLCQRFRTTDNQRQWRDVAFCLSQLTFSDKSVTKLGEEGNLKTFADKLHDDDIFASFQAIVAKAKKLPKSTDGNGKSVADEFEAKILAAREAGVVVAA
;
A
#
# COMPACT_ATOMS: atom_id res chain seq x y z
N MET A 1 -0.57 -20.71 -4.01
CA MET A 1 -1.33 -20.19 -5.17
C MET A 1 -0.73 -18.90 -5.70
N VAL A 2 -0.78 -17.76 -5.00
CA VAL A 2 -0.24 -16.50 -5.54
C VAL A 2 1.30 -16.51 -5.62
N LEU A 3 1.95 -17.25 -4.73
CA LEU A 3 3.39 -17.57 -4.81
C LEU A 3 3.78 -18.32 -6.08
N CYS A 4 2.85 -19.08 -6.68
CA CYS A 4 3.10 -19.85 -7.90
C CYS A 4 3.29 -18.95 -9.14
N LEU A 5 3.07 -17.64 -9.01
CA LEU A 5 3.43 -16.66 -10.04
C LEU A 5 4.94 -16.48 -10.19
N GLU A 6 5.70 -16.83 -9.16
CA GLU A 6 7.17 -16.74 -9.13
C GLU A 6 7.79 -18.15 -9.10
N ASP A 7 7.04 -19.18 -9.52
CA ASP A 7 7.55 -20.55 -9.62
C ASP A 7 8.59 -20.67 -10.74
N ASP A 8 9.58 -21.54 -10.59
CA ASP A 8 10.60 -21.76 -11.62
C ASP A 8 10.00 -22.44 -12.88
N ASP A 9 8.97 -23.28 -12.70
CA ASP A 9 8.27 -23.94 -13.81
C ASP A 9 7.29 -22.98 -14.51
N GLU A 10 7.56 -22.70 -15.78
CA GLU A 10 6.72 -21.82 -16.61
C GLU A 10 5.26 -22.28 -16.69
N ARG A 11 5.00 -23.58 -16.71
CA ARG A 11 3.64 -24.11 -16.78
C ARG A 11 2.89 -23.83 -15.49
N ILE A 12 3.57 -23.89 -14.35
CA ILE A 12 2.97 -23.57 -13.05
C ILE A 12 2.63 -22.06 -13.01
N ARG A 13 3.54 -21.20 -13.48
CA ARG A 13 3.28 -19.76 -13.59
C ARG A 13 2.08 -19.47 -14.50
N ASP A 14 2.03 -20.07 -15.69
CA ASP A 14 0.94 -19.88 -16.66
C ASP A 14 -0.41 -20.32 -16.09
N MET A 15 -0.44 -21.47 -15.41
CA MET A 15 -1.64 -21.95 -14.73
C MET A 15 -2.08 -20.99 -13.61
N ALA A 16 -1.15 -20.43 -12.84
CA ALA A 16 -1.45 -19.45 -11.81
C ALA A 16 -2.03 -18.15 -12.40
N VAL A 17 -1.47 -17.66 -13.50
CA VAL A 17 -1.97 -16.48 -14.23
C VAL A 17 -3.38 -16.73 -14.76
N LEU A 18 -3.62 -17.88 -15.40
CA LEU A 18 -4.94 -18.26 -15.93
C LEU A 18 -5.98 -18.36 -14.80
N PHE A 19 -5.63 -19.02 -13.69
CA PHE A 19 -6.52 -19.15 -12.54
C PHE A 19 -6.90 -17.78 -11.96
N MET A 20 -5.94 -16.86 -11.84
CA MET A 20 -6.20 -15.50 -11.35
C MET A 20 -7.03 -14.67 -12.34
N GLY A 21 -6.85 -14.90 -13.65
CA GLY A 21 -7.71 -14.35 -14.70
C GLY A 21 -9.16 -14.81 -14.59
N GLU A 22 -9.38 -16.11 -14.40
CA GLU A 22 -10.71 -16.70 -14.17
C GLU A 22 -11.37 -16.18 -12.88
N PHE A 23 -10.56 -15.98 -11.84
CA PHE A 23 -11.01 -15.40 -10.59
C PHE A 23 -11.59 -13.98 -10.78
N LYS A 24 -10.97 -13.17 -11.66
CA LYS A 24 -11.47 -11.83 -12.05
C LYS A 24 -12.82 -11.91 -12.77
N LEU A 25 -12.94 -12.80 -13.76
CA LEU A 25 -14.15 -12.95 -14.58
C LEU A 25 -15.38 -13.29 -13.74
N LYS A 26 -15.18 -14.02 -12.62
CA LYS A 26 -16.22 -14.39 -11.67
C LYS A 26 -16.59 -13.29 -10.66
N GLN A 27 -16.12 -12.05 -10.84
CA GLN A 27 -16.44 -10.91 -9.98
C GLN A 27 -16.10 -11.15 -8.50
N GLN A 28 -15.13 -12.03 -8.23
CA GLN A 28 -14.68 -12.32 -6.86
C GLN A 28 -13.73 -11.25 -6.32
N GLY A 29 -13.68 -10.07 -6.93
CA GLY A 29 -12.87 -8.94 -6.49
C GLY A 29 -12.98 -8.72 -4.99
N MET A 30 -14.21 -8.65 -4.45
CA MET A 30 -14.50 -8.49 -3.01
C MET A 30 -13.81 -9.53 -2.12
N LEU A 31 -13.71 -10.79 -2.55
CA LEU A 31 -13.01 -11.83 -1.81
C LEU A 31 -11.51 -11.55 -1.74
N LEU A 32 -10.90 -11.11 -2.85
CA LEU A 32 -9.50 -10.68 -2.84
C LEU A 32 -9.24 -9.52 -1.89
N TYR A 33 -10.12 -8.51 -1.80
CA TYR A 33 -9.94 -7.41 -0.81
C TYR A 33 -9.91 -7.93 0.61
N ASN A 34 -10.84 -8.82 0.96
CA ASN A 34 -10.94 -9.35 2.31
C ASN A 34 -9.72 -10.19 2.68
N LEU A 35 -9.17 -10.91 1.70
CA LEU A 35 -7.96 -11.71 1.85
C LEU A 35 -6.68 -10.89 1.73
N LEU A 36 -6.73 -9.66 1.19
CA LEU A 36 -5.54 -8.90 0.84
C LEU A 36 -4.63 -8.61 2.04
N PRO A 37 -5.13 -8.12 3.19
CA PRO A 37 -4.27 -7.92 4.34
C PRO A 37 -3.56 -9.21 4.71
N ASP A 38 -4.28 -10.32 4.82
CA ASP A 38 -3.73 -11.64 5.16
C ASP A 38 -2.71 -12.14 4.12
N MET A 39 -3.00 -11.95 2.82
CA MET A 39 -2.07 -12.23 1.74
C MET A 39 -0.79 -11.40 1.83
N VAL A 40 -0.88 -10.09 2.04
CA VAL A 40 0.28 -9.20 2.22
C VAL A 40 1.13 -9.69 3.38
N GLY A 41 0.51 -10.04 4.51
CA GLY A 41 1.23 -10.59 5.66
C GLY A 41 1.99 -11.86 5.35
N ARG A 42 1.32 -12.83 4.71
CA ARG A 42 1.96 -14.10 4.34
C ARG A 42 3.06 -13.94 3.30
N LEU A 43 2.85 -13.08 2.29
CA LEU A 43 3.82 -12.82 1.24
C LEU A 43 5.04 -12.06 1.77
N SER A 44 4.83 -11.13 2.70
CA SER A 44 5.90 -10.33 3.31
C SER A 44 6.68 -11.11 4.37
N ALA A 45 6.05 -12.11 5.00
CA ALA A 45 6.71 -13.06 5.88
C ALA A 45 7.33 -14.26 5.12
N ALA A 46 7.04 -14.43 3.83
CA ALA A 46 7.72 -15.40 3.02
C ALA A 46 9.14 -14.91 2.70
N GLU A 47 10.10 -15.82 2.60
CA GLU A 47 11.48 -15.56 2.18
C GLU A 47 11.57 -15.23 0.68
N LEU A 48 10.75 -14.28 0.23
CA LEU A 48 10.72 -13.78 -1.13
C LEU A 48 11.65 -12.58 -1.30
N GLU A 49 12.33 -12.55 -2.43
CA GLU A 49 13.04 -11.36 -2.88
C GLU A 49 12.06 -10.19 -3.07
N GLU A 50 12.53 -8.94 -2.89
CA GLU A 50 11.68 -7.75 -2.96
C GLU A 50 11.03 -7.57 -4.32
N GLY A 51 11.80 -7.82 -5.38
CA GLY A 51 11.29 -7.75 -6.74
C GLY A 51 10.12 -8.70 -6.94
N ALA A 52 10.23 -9.94 -6.45
CA ALA A 52 9.19 -10.96 -6.54
C ALA A 52 7.93 -10.54 -5.78
N PHE A 53 8.07 -10.10 -4.52
CA PHE A 53 6.95 -9.59 -3.74
C PHE A 53 6.21 -8.45 -4.49
N ARG A 54 6.97 -7.45 -4.97
CA ARG A 54 6.38 -6.28 -5.67
C ARG A 54 5.69 -6.67 -6.97
N ARG A 55 6.21 -7.66 -7.72
CA ARG A 55 5.56 -8.21 -8.93
C ARG A 55 4.24 -8.89 -8.60
N VAL A 56 4.24 -9.80 -7.62
CA VAL A 56 3.04 -10.51 -7.16
C VAL A 56 1.98 -9.54 -6.67
N ILE A 57 2.35 -8.57 -5.83
CA ILE A 57 1.42 -7.56 -5.31
C ILE A 57 0.82 -6.72 -6.43
N ARG A 58 1.62 -6.24 -7.38
CA ARG A 58 1.08 -5.48 -8.54
C ARG A 58 0.09 -6.31 -9.35
N PHE A 59 0.40 -7.59 -9.56
CA PHE A 59 -0.50 -8.50 -10.26
C PHE A 59 -1.83 -8.65 -9.50
N VAL A 60 -1.78 -8.94 -8.19
CA VAL A 60 -2.97 -9.07 -7.33
C VAL A 60 -3.80 -7.78 -7.31
N PHE A 61 -3.16 -6.63 -7.14
CA PHE A 61 -3.85 -5.34 -7.10
C PHE A 61 -4.48 -4.97 -8.46
N GLY A 62 -4.03 -5.55 -9.57
CA GLY A 62 -4.67 -5.40 -10.88
C GLY A 62 -6.09 -6.00 -10.96
N PHE A 63 -6.46 -6.87 -10.02
CA PHE A 63 -7.79 -7.50 -9.94
C PHE A 63 -8.77 -6.79 -9.03
N ILE A 64 -8.30 -5.78 -8.31
CA ILE A 64 -9.05 -4.99 -7.34
C ILE A 64 -9.75 -3.85 -8.09
N GLU A 65 -11.08 -3.93 -8.20
CA GLU A 65 -11.91 -2.86 -8.77
C GLU A 65 -11.74 -1.49 -8.06
N LYS A 66 -12.03 -0.41 -8.77
CA LYS A 66 -11.66 0.92 -8.29
C LYS A 66 -12.49 1.36 -7.07
N ALA A 67 -11.77 1.88 -6.07
CA ALA A 67 -12.18 2.86 -5.06
C ALA A 67 -13.24 2.49 -4.01
N LYS A 68 -14.10 1.47 -4.18
CA LYS A 68 -15.23 1.26 -3.25
C LYS A 68 -14.82 0.90 -1.80
N GLN A 69 -13.60 0.41 -1.56
CA GLN A 69 -13.16 -0.03 -0.23
C GLN A 69 -11.73 0.41 0.15
N THR A 70 -11.19 1.43 -0.52
CA THR A 70 -9.82 1.91 -0.23
C THR A 70 -9.67 2.31 1.24
N ASP A 71 -10.66 3.01 1.81
CA ASP A 71 -10.66 3.46 3.21
C ASP A 71 -10.44 2.31 4.21
N ALA A 72 -11.06 1.15 3.98
CA ALA A 72 -10.94 0.00 4.88
C ALA A 72 -9.58 -0.69 4.74
N LEU A 73 -9.03 -0.73 3.53
CA LEU A 73 -7.69 -1.25 3.30
C LEU A 73 -6.60 -0.35 3.90
N VAL A 74 -6.79 0.97 3.87
CA VAL A 74 -5.89 1.93 4.53
C VAL A 74 -5.74 1.56 6.01
N ASP A 75 -6.84 1.44 6.76
CA ASP A 75 -6.77 1.10 8.18
C ASP A 75 -6.09 -0.25 8.43
N LYS A 76 -6.45 -1.27 7.67
CA LYS A 76 -5.88 -2.63 7.84
C LYS A 76 -4.37 -2.65 7.56
N LEU A 77 -3.90 -1.90 6.56
CA LEU A 77 -2.48 -1.79 6.25
C LEU A 77 -1.73 -0.91 7.27
N CYS A 78 -2.32 0.20 7.72
CA CYS A 78 -1.78 1.00 8.82
C CYS A 78 -1.66 0.18 10.12
N GLN A 79 -2.66 -0.64 10.44
CA GLN A 79 -2.59 -1.54 11.59
C GLN A 79 -1.42 -2.53 11.47
N ARG A 80 -1.13 -3.03 10.27
CA ARG A 80 0.02 -3.94 10.05
C ARG A 80 1.36 -3.31 10.38
N PHE A 81 1.55 -2.01 10.16
CA PHE A 81 2.77 -1.33 10.59
C PHE A 81 2.99 -1.40 12.11
N ARG A 82 1.92 -1.49 12.92
CA ARG A 82 2.03 -1.62 14.38
C ARG A 82 2.33 -3.03 14.84
N THR A 83 1.94 -4.05 14.08
CA THR A 83 2.01 -5.46 14.50
C THR A 83 3.23 -6.18 13.96
N THR A 84 4.15 -5.45 13.34
CA THR A 84 5.31 -5.99 12.64
C THR A 84 6.52 -5.19 13.08
N ASP A 85 7.62 -5.87 13.41
CA ASP A 85 8.88 -5.25 13.87
C ASP A 85 10.03 -5.42 12.88
N ASN A 86 9.72 -5.87 11.66
CA ASN A 86 10.71 -6.12 10.61
C ASN A 86 10.70 -4.99 9.58
N GLN A 87 11.85 -4.34 9.38
CA GLN A 87 12.02 -3.23 8.44
C GLN A 87 11.64 -3.58 7.00
N ARG A 88 11.96 -4.80 6.54
CA ARG A 88 11.56 -5.25 5.21
C ARG A 88 10.03 -5.33 5.08
N GLN A 89 9.37 -5.87 6.10
CA GLN A 89 7.92 -5.96 6.07
C GLN A 89 7.26 -4.57 6.14
N TRP A 90 7.88 -3.58 6.80
CA TRP A 90 7.42 -2.19 6.72
C TRP A 90 7.48 -1.63 5.30
N ARG A 91 8.58 -1.89 4.57
CA ARG A 91 8.71 -1.49 3.15
C ARG A 91 7.65 -2.16 2.29
N ASP A 92 7.38 -3.44 2.51
CA ASP A 92 6.35 -4.18 1.78
C ASP A 92 4.94 -3.60 2.03
N VAL A 93 4.61 -3.26 3.27
CA VAL A 93 3.32 -2.64 3.63
C VAL A 93 3.23 -1.23 3.02
N ALA A 94 4.30 -0.43 3.07
CA ALA A 94 4.36 0.90 2.45
C ALA A 94 4.14 0.80 0.93
N PHE A 95 4.79 -0.17 0.29
CA PHE A 95 4.60 -0.46 -1.13
C PHE A 95 3.15 -0.83 -1.42
N CYS A 96 2.53 -1.70 -0.63
CA CYS A 96 1.12 -2.07 -0.79
C CYS A 96 0.17 -0.87 -0.66
N LEU A 97 0.37 0.01 0.32
CA LEU A 97 -0.39 1.26 0.43
C LEU A 97 -0.26 2.10 -0.84
N SER A 98 0.95 2.22 -1.39
CA SER A 98 1.19 2.98 -2.62
C SER A 98 0.47 2.39 -3.85
N GLN A 99 0.08 1.11 -3.84
CA GLN A 99 -0.67 0.49 -4.93
C GLN A 99 -2.18 0.78 -4.89
N LEU A 100 -2.69 1.32 -3.78
CA LEU A 100 -4.11 1.66 -3.66
C LEU A 100 -4.51 2.80 -4.62
N THR A 101 -5.78 2.79 -5.03
CA THR A 101 -6.41 3.91 -5.73
C THR A 101 -7.06 4.83 -4.71
N PHE A 102 -6.42 5.96 -4.45
CA PHE A 102 -6.87 6.95 -3.47
C PHE A 102 -7.96 7.88 -4.04
N SER A 103 -8.89 8.27 -3.17
CA SER A 103 -9.74 9.45 -3.23
C SER A 103 -9.33 10.45 -2.14
N ASP A 104 -9.77 11.70 -2.22
CA ASP A 104 -9.49 12.71 -1.17
C ASP A 104 -9.85 12.19 0.23
N LYS A 105 -11.02 11.55 0.37
CA LYS A 105 -11.46 10.92 1.62
C LYS A 105 -10.44 9.90 2.16
N SER A 106 -9.93 9.02 1.30
CA SER A 106 -8.95 8.01 1.72
C SER A 106 -7.58 8.60 2.05
N VAL A 107 -7.20 9.73 1.43
CA VAL A 107 -5.96 10.46 1.75
C VAL A 107 -6.11 11.16 3.10
N THR A 108 -7.24 11.83 3.34
CA THR A 108 -7.57 12.40 4.65
C THR A 108 -7.46 11.34 5.72
N LYS A 109 -8.07 10.17 5.49
CA LYS A 109 -8.05 9.03 6.40
C LYS A 109 -6.64 8.48 6.68
N LEU A 110 -5.81 8.39 5.65
CA LEU A 110 -4.40 8.00 5.81
C LEU A 110 -3.62 9.03 6.67
N GLY A 111 -3.95 10.31 6.53
CA GLY A 111 -3.36 11.41 7.28
C GLY A 111 -3.99 11.70 8.65
N GLU A 112 -4.98 10.93 9.09
CA GLU A 112 -5.55 11.03 10.44
C GLU A 112 -4.49 10.62 11.48
N GLU A 113 -4.52 11.25 12.64
CA GLU A 113 -3.50 11.05 13.68
C GLU A 113 -3.34 9.58 14.11
N GLY A 114 -4.45 8.83 14.17
CA GLY A 114 -4.42 7.41 14.50
C GLY A 114 -3.64 6.56 13.50
N ASN A 115 -3.79 6.85 12.20
CA ASN A 115 -3.09 6.15 11.13
C ASN A 115 -1.66 6.67 11.00
N LEU A 116 -1.45 7.98 11.02
CA LEU A 116 -0.13 8.63 10.93
C LEU A 116 0.84 8.08 11.98
N LYS A 117 0.41 7.94 13.24
CA LYS A 117 1.23 7.38 14.34
C LYS A 117 1.69 5.93 14.10
N THR A 118 1.09 5.19 13.18
CA THR A 118 1.48 3.80 12.92
C THR A 118 2.77 3.70 12.11
N PHE A 119 3.04 4.70 11.26
CA PHE A 119 4.14 4.70 10.30
C PHE A 119 5.07 5.91 10.39
N ALA A 120 4.70 6.96 11.15
CA ALA A 120 5.48 8.21 11.23
C ALA A 120 6.95 7.99 11.63
N ASP A 121 7.19 7.12 12.62
CA ASP A 121 8.52 6.75 13.11
C ASP A 121 9.37 6.03 12.06
N LYS A 122 8.74 5.48 11.01
CA LYS A 122 9.38 4.67 9.95
C LYS A 122 9.69 5.49 8.69
N LEU A 123 9.26 6.76 8.62
CA LEU A 123 9.44 7.63 7.45
C LEU A 123 10.89 8.10 7.23
N HIS A 124 11.79 7.81 8.16
CA HIS A 124 13.23 8.00 7.98
C HIS A 124 13.81 7.03 6.93
N ASP A 125 13.16 5.88 6.70
CA ASP A 125 13.55 4.92 5.66
C ASP A 125 13.17 5.43 4.26
N ASP A 126 14.12 5.41 3.34
CA ASP A 126 13.97 5.98 1.99
C ASP A 126 12.94 5.24 1.14
N ASP A 127 12.88 3.92 1.22
CA ASP A 127 11.92 3.12 0.44
C ASP A 127 10.48 3.33 0.94
N ILE A 128 10.32 3.40 2.26
CA ILE A 128 9.03 3.72 2.89
C ILE A 128 8.60 5.12 2.46
N PHE A 129 9.46 6.12 2.61
CA PHE A 129 9.13 7.50 2.27
C PHE A 129 8.83 7.67 0.77
N ALA A 130 9.61 7.04 -0.12
CA ALA A 130 9.34 7.05 -1.56
C ALA A 130 7.95 6.48 -1.89
N SER A 131 7.51 5.45 -1.15
CA SER A 131 6.15 4.90 -1.29
C SER A 131 5.08 5.92 -0.90
N PHE A 132 5.27 6.68 0.18
CA PHE A 132 4.37 7.76 0.59
C PHE A 132 4.39 8.96 -0.38
N GLN A 133 5.56 9.32 -0.92
CA GLN A 133 5.66 10.33 -1.98
C GLN A 133 4.89 9.90 -3.24
N ALA A 134 4.92 8.61 -3.60
CA ALA A 134 4.12 8.09 -4.70
C ALA A 134 2.61 8.22 -4.43
N ILE A 135 2.16 8.04 -3.18
CA ILE A 135 0.77 8.28 -2.77
C ILE A 135 0.41 9.75 -2.97
N VAL A 136 1.24 10.68 -2.46
CA VAL A 136 1.05 12.12 -2.63
C VAL A 136 0.98 12.51 -4.11
N ALA A 137 1.91 12.01 -4.93
CA ALA A 137 1.94 12.29 -6.36
C ALA A 137 0.69 11.79 -7.10
N LYS A 138 0.08 10.68 -6.65
CA LYS A 138 -1.20 10.19 -7.17
C LYS A 138 -2.37 11.06 -6.67
N ALA A 139 -2.37 11.43 -5.39
CA ALA A 139 -3.40 12.27 -4.79
C ALA A 139 -3.46 13.67 -5.43
N LYS A 140 -2.31 14.28 -5.75
CA LYS A 140 -2.23 15.57 -6.46
C LYS A 140 -2.83 15.57 -7.87
N LYS A 141 -3.04 14.38 -8.47
CA LYS A 141 -3.68 14.22 -9.79
C LYS A 141 -5.20 14.05 -9.69
N LEU A 142 -5.75 13.93 -8.48
CA LEU A 142 -7.20 13.84 -8.30
C LEU A 142 -7.87 15.18 -8.66
N PRO A 143 -9.15 15.16 -9.07
CA PRO A 143 -9.91 16.38 -9.29
C PRO A 143 -9.83 17.26 -8.03
N LYS A 144 -9.32 18.48 -8.19
CA LYS A 144 -8.99 19.34 -7.05
C LYS A 144 -10.23 19.69 -6.23
N SER A 145 -10.31 19.14 -5.02
CA SER A 145 -11.02 19.80 -3.93
C SER A 145 -9.98 20.61 -3.15
N THR A 146 -10.06 21.93 -3.25
CA THR A 146 -9.20 22.84 -2.49
C THR A 146 -10.01 23.47 -1.38
N ASP A 147 -9.38 23.68 -0.23
CA ASP A 147 -9.95 24.53 0.81
C ASP A 147 -10.07 25.99 0.34
N GLY A 148 -10.63 26.86 1.18
CA GLY A 148 -10.74 28.30 0.91
C GLY A 148 -9.41 29.03 0.72
N ASN A 149 -8.28 28.37 1.02
CA ASN A 149 -6.92 28.89 0.89
C ASN A 149 -6.15 28.26 -0.29
N GLY A 150 -6.81 27.44 -1.12
CA GLY A 150 -6.21 26.80 -2.29
C GLY A 150 -5.33 25.58 -1.98
N LYS A 151 -5.29 25.11 -0.72
CA LYS A 151 -4.58 23.88 -0.33
C LYS A 151 -5.46 22.66 -0.56
N SER A 152 -4.87 21.61 -1.13
CA SER A 152 -5.54 20.32 -1.30
C SER A 152 -5.24 19.38 -0.14
N VAL A 153 -6.08 18.35 0.02
CA VAL A 153 -5.85 17.25 0.97
C VAL A 153 -4.47 16.59 0.75
N ALA A 154 -4.01 16.53 -0.50
CA ALA A 154 -2.71 15.98 -0.84
C ALA A 154 -1.54 16.82 -0.28
N ASP A 155 -1.67 18.15 -0.29
CA ASP A 155 -0.64 19.07 0.22
C ASP A 155 -0.56 19.00 1.75
N GLU A 156 -1.70 18.89 2.42
CA GLU A 156 -1.75 18.68 3.88
C GLU A 156 -1.10 17.35 4.28
N PHE A 157 -1.39 16.28 3.54
CA PHE A 157 -0.80 14.98 3.80
C PHE A 157 0.71 14.98 3.54
N GLU A 158 1.18 15.63 2.47
CA GLU A 158 2.60 15.80 2.17
C GLU A 158 3.34 16.53 3.29
N ALA A 159 2.77 17.63 3.81
CA ALA A 159 3.35 18.37 4.92
C ALA A 159 3.48 17.51 6.19
N LYS A 160 2.48 16.67 6.49
CA LYS A 160 2.51 15.76 7.64
C LYS A 160 3.63 14.72 7.52
N ILE A 161 3.79 14.09 6.35
CA ILE A 161 4.84 13.06 6.17
C ILE A 161 6.25 13.67 6.16
N LEU A 162 6.41 14.89 5.65
CA LEU A 162 7.69 15.62 5.70
C LEU A 162 8.08 15.95 7.13
N ALA A 163 7.17 16.56 7.89
CA ALA A 163 7.41 16.89 9.30
C ALA A 163 7.74 15.64 10.14
N ALA A 164 7.03 14.53 9.90
CA ALA A 164 7.30 13.27 10.58
C ALA A 164 8.69 12.69 10.22
N ARG A 165 9.10 12.77 8.94
CA ARG A 165 10.43 12.35 8.50
C ARG A 165 11.52 13.19 9.16
N GLU A 166 11.38 14.51 9.18
CA GLU A 166 12.32 15.42 9.84
C GLU A 166 12.43 15.11 11.34
N ALA A 167 11.30 14.95 12.03
CA ALA A 167 11.28 14.60 13.45
C ALA A 167 11.98 13.26 13.75
N GLY A 168 11.81 12.25 12.88
CA GLY A 168 12.48 10.95 13.02
C GLY A 168 13.99 11.02 12.80
N VAL A 169 14.46 11.87 11.88
CA VAL A 169 15.89 12.08 11.62
C VAL A 169 16.59 12.74 12.81
N VAL A 170 15.90 13.63 13.53
CA VAL A 170 16.46 14.33 14.71
C VAL A 170 16.65 13.40 15.93
N VAL A 171 15.89 12.31 16.03
CA VAL A 171 16.01 11.35 17.16
C VAL A 171 17.08 10.28 16.91
N ALA A 172 17.47 10.06 15.64
CA ALA A 172 18.45 9.04 15.24
C ALA A 172 19.90 9.57 15.08
N ALA A 173 20.11 10.88 15.22
CA ALA A 173 21.40 11.57 15.10
C ALA A 173 22.00 11.91 16.47
#